data_AF-A0A3Y7QYI4-F1
#
_entry.id   AF-A0A3Y7QYI4-F1
#
_cell.length_a   1.000
_cell.length_b   1.000
_cell.length_c   1.000
_cell.angle_alpha   90.00
_cell.angle_beta   90.00
_cell.angle_gamma   90.00
#
_symmetry.space_group_name_H-M   'P 1'
#
loop_
_entity.id
_entity.type
_entity.pdbx_description
1 polymer ?
#
loop_
_entity_poly.entity_id
_entity_poly.type
_entity_poly.pdbx_seq_one_letter_code
_entity_poly.pdbx_strand_id
1 'polypeptide(L)'
;MSDYYYSFKEKGFFYKPDTESGDCPTDLIPLTDEHYHELMQGQVDGKYIEHRKGGPVLVEHREYTPEELVAQAESRKAELLAGAESVIAPLARAVKLKIATDEEIKRLDAWELYSVLVNRVDTSNPDWPDKPASQ
;
A
#
# COMPACT_ATOMS: atom_id res chain seq x y z
N MET A 1 38.30 10.44 -3.74
CA MET A 1 37.03 10.89 -4.35
C MET A 1 36.13 9.68 -4.36
N SER A 2 34.83 9.84 -4.13
CA SER A 2 33.88 8.73 -4.23
C SER A 2 33.69 8.35 -5.69
N ASP A 3 33.75 7.06 -5.99
CA ASP A 3 33.47 6.55 -7.34
C ASP A 3 31.96 6.32 -7.57
N TYR A 4 31.18 6.20 -6.49
CA TYR A 4 29.73 6.00 -6.53
C TYR A 4 28.97 7.18 -5.93
N TYR A 5 27.83 7.49 -6.55
CA TYR A 5 26.92 8.53 -6.13
C TYR A 5 25.49 8.02 -6.17
N TYR A 6 24.62 8.63 -5.39
CA TYR A 6 23.21 8.30 -5.32
C TYR A 6 22.36 9.52 -5.62
N SER A 7 21.29 9.35 -6.41
CA SER A 7 20.25 10.35 -6.60
C SER A 7 18.94 9.85 -6.00
N PHE A 8 18.32 10.66 -5.15
CA PHE A 8 16.98 10.40 -4.64
C PHE A 8 15.92 10.65 -5.70
N LYS A 9 16.13 11.66 -6.56
CA LYS A 9 15.24 12.02 -7.67
C LYS A 9 15.12 10.87 -8.67
N GLU A 10 16.25 10.31 -9.10
CA GLU A 10 16.29 9.20 -10.05
C GLU A 10 16.13 7.84 -9.35
N LYS A 11 16.12 7.81 -8.01
CA LYS A 11 16.11 6.59 -7.19
C LYS A 11 17.17 5.59 -7.67
N GLY A 12 18.39 6.08 -7.89
CA GLY A 12 19.42 5.33 -8.62
C GLY A 12 20.84 5.63 -8.16
N PHE A 13 21.74 4.72 -8.55
CA PHE A 13 23.18 4.81 -8.30
C PHE A 13 23.92 5.16 -9.60
N PHE A 14 24.95 5.99 -9.47
CA PHE A 14 25.74 6.52 -10.58
C PHE A 14 27.21 6.25 -10.31
N TYR A 15 27.90 5.62 -11.26
CA TYR A 15 29.35 5.40 -11.20
C TYR A 15 30.04 6.52 -11.98
N LYS A 16 30.93 7.25 -11.31
CA LYS A 16 31.71 8.37 -11.87
C LYS A 16 30.86 9.28 -12.78
N PRO A 17 29.77 9.88 -12.24
CA PRO A 17 28.93 10.78 -13.02
C PRO A 17 29.77 11.96 -13.53
N ASP A 18 29.65 12.27 -14.82
CA ASP A 18 30.23 13.49 -15.38
C ASP A 18 29.35 14.69 -14.99
N THR A 19 29.77 15.40 -13.95
CA THR A 19 29.03 16.56 -13.44
C THR A 19 29.17 17.81 -14.32
N GLU A 20 30.06 17.81 -15.33
CA GLU A 20 30.34 18.96 -16.18
C GLU A 20 29.43 19.00 -17.42
N SER A 21 28.97 17.84 -17.91
CA SER A 21 28.09 17.74 -19.09
C SER A 21 26.65 18.17 -18.85
N GLY A 22 26.22 18.34 -17.59
CA GLY A 22 24.86 18.79 -17.23
C GLY A 22 23.78 17.72 -17.35
N ASP A 23 24.12 16.51 -17.83
CA ASP A 23 23.21 15.36 -17.94
C ASP A 23 23.04 14.59 -16.61
N CYS A 24 23.77 14.97 -15.57
CA CYS A 24 23.71 14.32 -14.27
C CYS A 24 22.64 14.92 -13.34
N PRO A 25 22.04 14.12 -12.44
CA PRO A 25 21.12 14.63 -11.43
C PRO A 25 21.78 15.69 -10.55
N THR A 26 21.02 16.71 -10.18
CA THR A 26 21.53 17.81 -9.33
C THR A 26 21.59 17.44 -7.84
N ASP A 27 21.03 16.29 -7.47
CA ASP A 27 20.90 15.81 -6.09
C ASP A 27 21.85 14.64 -5.77
N LEU A 28 22.96 14.54 -6.50
CA LEU A 28 23.96 13.49 -6.30
C LEU A 28 24.60 13.60 -4.90
N ILE A 29 24.46 12.53 -4.13
CA ILE A 29 25.09 12.35 -2.82
C ILE A 29 26.24 11.35 -3.00
N PRO A 30 27.49 11.70 -2.62
CA PRO A 30 28.61 10.78 -2.70
C PRO A 30 28.42 9.60 -1.74
N LEU A 31 28.71 8.39 -2.21
CA LEU A 31 28.76 7.17 -1.40
C LEU A 31 30.20 6.70 -1.25
N THR A 32 30.51 6.05 -0.14
CA THR A 32 31.76 5.29 -0.05
C THR A 32 31.61 3.99 -0.83
N ASP A 33 32.72 3.46 -1.34
CA ASP A 33 32.70 2.16 -2.02
C ASP A 33 32.16 1.09 -1.07
N GLU A 34 32.58 1.10 0.20
CA GLU A 34 32.07 0.19 1.24
C GLU A 34 30.55 0.27 1.40
N HIS A 35 29.98 1.48 1.48
CA HIS A 35 28.53 1.66 1.62
C HIS A 35 27.79 1.16 0.38
N TYR A 36 28.30 1.43 -0.82
CA TYR A 36 27.72 0.89 -2.05
C TYR A 36 27.73 -0.65 -2.06
N HIS A 37 28.85 -1.28 -1.72
CA HIS A 37 28.94 -2.74 -1.66
C HIS A 37 28.05 -3.33 -0.57
N GLU A 38 27.92 -2.67 0.59
CA GLU A 38 26.99 -3.09 1.65
C GLU A 38 25.54 -3.09 1.13
N LEU A 39 25.12 -2.02 0.44
CA LEU A 39 23.78 -1.95 -0.16
C LEU A 39 23.56 -3.07 -1.19
N MET A 40 24.54 -3.34 -2.07
CA MET A 40 24.44 -4.42 -3.05
C MET A 40 24.39 -5.80 -2.39
N GLN A 41 25.22 -6.04 -1.36
CA GLN A 41 25.22 -7.28 -0.60
C GLN A 41 23.90 -7.46 0.17
N GLY A 42 23.36 -6.40 0.74
CA GLY A 42 22.06 -6.43 1.39
C GLY A 42 20.94 -6.88 0.45
N GLN A 43 20.96 -6.48 -0.83
CA GLN A 43 20.02 -6.99 -1.82
C GLN A 43 20.17 -8.49 -2.08
N VAL A 44 21.41 -9.00 -2.11
CA VAL A 44 21.68 -10.44 -2.21
C VAL A 44 21.16 -11.18 -0.98
N ASP A 45 21.25 -10.57 0.20
CA ASP A 45 20.75 -11.10 1.47
C ASP A 45 19.23 -10.92 1.65
N GLY A 46 18.50 -10.46 0.62
CA GLY A 46 17.04 -10.31 0.62
C GLY A 46 16.51 -9.01 1.24
N LYS A 47 17.39 -8.06 1.56
CA LYS A 47 17.01 -6.71 2.00
C LYS A 47 16.73 -5.80 0.82
N TYR A 48 16.00 -4.73 1.07
CA TYR A 48 15.64 -3.75 0.06
C TYR A 48 16.38 -2.44 0.31
N ILE A 49 16.71 -1.74 -0.76
CA ILE A 49 17.26 -0.39 -0.66
C ILE A 49 16.08 0.58 -0.62
N GLU A 50 15.84 1.17 0.54
CA GLU A 50 14.90 2.28 0.66
C GLU A 50 15.60 3.57 0.20
N HIS A 51 15.02 4.19 -0.82
CA HIS A 51 15.50 5.45 -1.37
C HIS A 51 15.00 6.61 -0.52
N ARG A 52 15.87 7.27 0.23
CA ARG A 52 15.55 8.46 1.03
C ARG A 52 16.33 9.69 0.57
N LYS A 53 15.84 10.88 0.94
CA LYS A 53 16.53 12.16 0.65
C LYS A 53 17.92 12.25 1.28
N GLY A 54 18.12 11.58 2.43
CA GLY A 54 19.40 11.53 3.12
C GLY A 54 20.36 10.45 2.60
N GLY A 55 19.97 9.73 1.55
CA GLY A 55 20.73 8.61 1.01
C GLY A 55 19.96 7.28 1.05
N PRO A 56 20.49 6.25 0.38
CA PRO A 56 19.92 4.92 0.36
C PRO A 56 20.21 4.19 1.67
N VAL A 57 19.19 3.50 2.20
CA VAL A 57 19.29 2.73 3.45
C VAL A 57 18.80 1.31 3.19
N LEU A 58 19.50 0.31 3.70
CA LEU A 58 19.00 -1.06 3.71
C LEU A 58 17.87 -1.21 4.72
N VAL A 59 16.75 -1.74 4.26
CA VAL A 59 15.61 -2.10 5.09
C VAL A 59 15.24 -3.55 4.87
N GLU A 60 14.85 -4.21 5.94
CA GLU A 60 14.20 -5.51 5.82
C GLU A 60 12.76 -5.27 5.36
N HIS A 61 12.36 -5.91 4.27
CA HIS A 61 10.93 -6.09 4.01
C HIS A 61 10.52 -7.32 4.79
N ARG A 62 9.64 -7.16 5.78
CA ARG A 62 9.08 -8.31 6.47
C ARG A 62 8.26 -9.10 5.46
N GLU A 63 8.71 -10.29 5.09
CA GLU A 63 7.86 -11.25 4.43
C GLU A 63 6.89 -11.78 5.49
N TYR A 64 5.61 -11.49 5.33
CA TYR A 64 4.58 -12.04 6.21
C TYR A 64 4.40 -13.51 5.89
N THR A 65 4.23 -14.34 6.92
CA THR A 65 3.88 -15.74 6.69
C THR A 65 2.46 -15.82 6.09
N PRO A 66 2.09 -16.93 5.42
CA PRO A 66 0.73 -17.13 4.93
C PRO A 66 -0.33 -16.93 6.01
N GLU A 67 -0.07 -17.37 7.24
CA GLU A 67 -0.96 -17.20 8.38
C GLU A 67 -1.12 -15.73 8.79
N GLU A 68 -0.04 -14.95 8.74
CA GLU A 68 -0.09 -13.52 9.03
C GLU A 68 -0.83 -12.73 7.93
N LEU A 69 -0.70 -13.14 6.67
CA LEU A 69 -1.46 -12.57 5.56
C LEU A 69 -2.95 -12.88 5.70
N VAL A 70 -3.31 -14.12 6.06
CA VAL A 70 -4.70 -14.51 6.35
C VAL A 70 -5.25 -13.71 7.53
N ALA A 71 -4.49 -13.57 8.62
CA ALA A 71 -4.92 -12.78 9.78
C ALA A 71 -5.17 -11.30 9.42
N GLN A 72 -4.32 -10.71 8.57
CA GLN A 72 -4.53 -9.36 8.05
C GLN A 72 -5.79 -9.28 7.16
N ALA A 73 -6.01 -10.26 6.29
CA ALA A 73 -7.19 -10.33 5.45
C ALA A 73 -8.48 -10.49 6.27
N GLU A 74 -8.47 -11.30 7.33
CA GLU A 74 -9.60 -11.42 8.28
C GLU A 74 -9.85 -10.10 9.03
N SER A 75 -8.80 -9.43 9.50
CA SER A 75 -8.94 -8.10 10.12
C SER A 75 -9.58 -7.10 9.16
N ARG A 76 -9.11 -7.06 7.91
CA ARG A 76 -9.68 -6.22 6.86
C ARG A 76 -11.14 -6.59 6.57
N LYS A 77 -11.49 -7.87 6.50
CA LYS A 77 -12.87 -8.34 6.32
C LYS A 77 -13.77 -7.78 7.41
N ALA A 78 -13.34 -7.89 8.66
CA ALA A 78 -14.08 -7.37 9.81
C ALA A 78 -14.27 -5.85 9.73
N GLU A 79 -13.23 -5.08 9.37
CA GLU A 79 -13.32 -3.64 9.18
C GLU A 79 -14.28 -3.24 8.06
N LEU A 80 -14.24 -3.93 6.91
CA LEU A 80 -15.13 -3.66 5.79
C LEU A 80 -16.58 -3.97 6.13
N LEU A 81 -16.84 -5.06 6.87
CA LEU A 81 -18.18 -5.41 7.36
C LEU A 81 -18.68 -4.39 8.39
N ALA A 82 -17.84 -3.97 9.34
CA ALA A 82 -18.19 -2.93 10.31
C ALA A 82 -18.50 -1.59 9.62
N GLY A 83 -17.71 -1.23 8.60
CA GLY A 83 -17.96 -0.06 7.77
C GLY A 83 -19.29 -0.15 7.03
N ALA A 84 -19.60 -1.29 6.42
CA ALA A 84 -20.89 -1.51 5.76
C ALA A 84 -22.06 -1.43 6.74
N GLU A 85 -21.95 -2.06 7.90
CA GLU A 85 -22.98 -2.03 8.94
C GLU A 85 -23.26 -0.61 9.44
N SER A 86 -22.23 0.24 9.53
CA SER A 86 -22.39 1.65 9.92
C SER A 86 -23.26 2.46 8.95
N VAL A 87 -23.34 2.04 7.67
CA VAL A 87 -24.18 2.64 6.63
C VAL A 87 -25.55 1.96 6.58
N ILE A 88 -25.59 0.62 6.67
CA ILE A 88 -26.82 -0.19 6.61
C ILE A 88 -27.75 0.16 7.79
N ALA A 89 -27.21 0.24 9.01
CA ALA A 89 -28.01 0.42 10.22
C ALA A 89 -28.97 1.63 10.19
N PRO A 90 -28.56 2.85 9.82
CA PRO A 90 -29.49 3.98 9.69
C PRO A 90 -30.47 3.83 8.53
N LEU A 91 -30.03 3.33 7.36
CA LEU A 91 -30.89 3.16 6.18
C LEU A 91 -32.00 2.11 6.44
N ALA A 92 -31.64 0.97 7.02
CA ALA A 92 -32.58 -0.07 7.41
C ALA A 92 -33.61 0.45 8.42
N ARG A 93 -33.21 1.36 9.33
CA ARG A 93 -34.15 2.03 10.26
C ARG A 93 -35.12 2.96 9.51
N ALA A 94 -34.64 3.74 8.54
CA ALA A 94 -35.50 4.61 7.73
C ALA A 94 -36.55 3.80 6.94
N VAL A 95 -36.14 2.67 6.35
CA VAL A 95 -37.04 1.74 5.65
C VAL A 95 -38.06 1.15 6.62
N LYS A 96 -37.62 0.68 7.80
CA LYS A 96 -38.50 0.13 8.84
C LYS A 96 -39.54 1.16 9.32
N LEU A 97 -39.14 2.42 9.44
CA LEU A 97 -40.02 3.53 9.83
C LEU A 97 -40.89 4.04 8.66
N LYS A 98 -40.72 3.51 7.45
CA LYS A 98 -41.41 3.91 6.22
C LYS A 98 -41.22 5.39 5.88
N ILE A 99 -40.04 5.92 6.19
CA ILE A 99 -39.63 7.30 5.89
C ILE A 99 -38.46 7.37 4.91
N ALA A 100 -37.95 6.21 4.45
CA ALA A 100 -36.85 6.15 3.51
C ALA A 100 -37.22 6.73 2.14
N THR A 101 -36.29 7.44 1.52
CA THR A 101 -36.37 7.84 0.12
C THR A 101 -36.00 6.69 -0.82
N ASP A 102 -36.37 6.81 -2.11
CA ASP A 102 -35.96 5.84 -3.13
C ASP A 102 -34.43 5.71 -3.27
N GLU A 103 -33.70 6.80 -3.01
CA GLU A 103 -32.23 6.82 -3.00
C GLU A 103 -31.67 6.04 -1.80
N GLU A 104 -32.25 6.25 -0.61
CA GLU A 104 -31.87 5.51 0.60
C GLU A 104 -32.13 4.00 0.47
N ILE A 105 -33.22 3.61 -0.21
CA ILE A 105 -33.51 2.20 -0.50
C ILE A 105 -32.47 1.60 -1.45
N LYS A 106 -32.17 2.26 -2.57
CA LYS A 106 -31.13 1.78 -3.51
C LYS A 106 -29.76 1.68 -2.84
N ARG A 107 -29.44 2.64 -1.98
CA ARG A 107 -28.20 2.64 -1.23
C ARG A 107 -28.17 1.49 -0.22
N LEU A 108 -29.28 1.22 0.48
CA LEU A 108 -29.39 0.06 1.38
C LEU A 108 -29.11 -1.24 0.62
N ASP A 109 -29.78 -1.47 -0.51
CA ASP A 109 -29.61 -2.68 -1.33
C ASP A 109 -28.14 -2.86 -1.77
N ALA A 110 -27.50 -1.78 -2.22
CA ALA A 110 -26.10 -1.81 -2.65
C ALA A 110 -25.13 -2.16 -1.52
N TRP A 111 -25.35 -1.58 -0.32
CA TRP A 111 -24.50 -1.84 0.84
C TRP A 111 -24.75 -3.22 1.46
N GLU A 112 -25.97 -3.73 1.46
CA GLU A 112 -26.29 -5.11 1.86
C GLU A 112 -25.67 -6.14 0.90
N LEU A 113 -25.77 -5.91 -0.41
CA LEU A 113 -25.10 -6.76 -1.40
C LEU A 113 -23.59 -6.77 -1.17
N TYR A 114 -22.99 -5.58 -1.01
CA TYR A 114 -21.57 -5.45 -0.73
C TYR A 114 -21.15 -6.19 0.55
N SER A 115 -21.88 -6.05 1.66
CA SER A 115 -21.53 -6.72 2.92
C SER A 115 -21.58 -8.24 2.77
N VAL A 116 -22.55 -8.76 2.02
CA VAL A 116 -22.64 -10.20 1.70
C VAL A 116 -21.46 -10.65 0.82
N LEU A 117 -21.06 -9.87 -0.18
CA LEU A 117 -19.91 -10.17 -1.03
C LEU A 117 -18.61 -10.18 -0.22
N VAL A 118 -18.38 -9.17 0.62
CA VAL A 118 -17.24 -9.12 1.55
C VAL A 118 -17.21 -10.33 2.47
N ASN A 119 -18.36 -10.72 3.02
CA ASN A 119 -18.45 -11.88 3.91
C ASN A 119 -18.08 -13.21 3.21
N ARG A 120 -18.24 -13.28 1.89
CA ARG A 120 -17.91 -14.46 1.08
C ARG A 120 -16.45 -14.50 0.59
N VAL A 121 -15.68 -13.44 0.77
CA VAL A 121 -14.27 -13.41 0.38
C VAL A 121 -13.48 -14.48 1.14
N ASP A 122 -12.70 -15.24 0.37
CA ASP A 122 -11.68 -16.17 0.87
C ASP A 122 -10.44 -15.38 1.31
N THR A 123 -10.13 -15.41 2.59
CA THR A 123 -9.03 -14.63 3.19
C THR A 123 -7.64 -15.22 2.94
N SER A 124 -7.56 -16.45 2.41
CA SER A 124 -6.30 -17.03 1.95
C SER A 124 -5.85 -16.52 0.58
N ASN A 125 -6.79 -16.03 -0.23
CA ASN A 125 -6.53 -15.38 -1.51
C ASN A 125 -7.62 -14.34 -1.80
N PRO A 126 -7.57 -13.18 -1.12
CA PRO A 126 -8.70 -12.27 -1.09
C PRO A 126 -8.85 -11.46 -2.39
N ASP A 127 -10.04 -11.52 -2.97
CA ASP A 127 -10.52 -10.62 -4.03
C ASP A 127 -11.64 -9.75 -3.45
N TRP A 128 -11.34 -8.49 -3.14
CA TRP A 128 -12.25 -7.60 -2.42
C TRP A 128 -13.23 -6.93 -3.39
N PRO A 129 -14.55 -6.97 -3.14
CA PRO A 129 -15.50 -6.23 -3.96
C PRO A 129 -15.29 -4.72 -3.82
N ASP A 130 -15.65 -3.97 -4.87
CA ASP A 130 -15.65 -2.52 -4.85
C ASP A 130 -16.70 -1.97 -3.88
N LYS A 131 -16.31 -0.92 -3.14
CA LYS A 131 -17.25 -0.23 -2.25
C LYS A 131 -18.33 0.48 -3.08
N PRO A 132 -19.61 0.39 -2.67
CA PRO A 132 -20.67 1.17 -3.30
C PRO A 132 -20.39 2.67 -3.18
N ALA A 133 -20.77 3.44 -4.20
CA ALA A 133 -20.71 4.89 -4.13
C ALA A 133 -21.66 5.41 -3.03
N SER A 134 -21.23 6.44 -2.30
CA SER A 134 -22.02 7.05 -1.22
C SER A 134 -23.14 7.98 -1.71
N GLN A 135 -23.45 8.01 -3.01
CA GLN A 135 -24.41 8.95 -3.61
C GLN A 135 -25.83 8.68 -3.13
#